data_AF-A0A3L7X6S9-F1
#
_entry.id   AF-A0A3L7X6S9-F1
#
_cell.length_a   1.000
_cell.length_b   1.000
_cell.length_c   1.000
_cell.angle_alpha   90.00
_cell.angle_beta   90.00
_cell.angle_gamma   90.00
#
_symmetry.space_group_name_H-M   'P 1'
#
loop_
_entity.id
_entity.type
_entity.pdbx_description
1 polymer ?
#
loop_
_entity_poly.entity_id
_entity_poly.type
_entity_poly.pdbx_seq_one_letter_code
_entity_poly.pdbx_strand_id
1 'polypeptide(L)'
;MGRMHTNRIYLFVAFLLLAVFVVAACAPNPRAQLISPDMVPEVKGQAFVPPTPTPVPDIDNLSEEEIYAGLPADVAALFPGDTANGEQVAASAGCIGCHRLDDSNTVVAPSWGGVADMAVARVAGESPALYFYLSITQPNAFV
;
A
#
# COMPACT_ATOMS: atom_id res chain seq x y z
N MET A 1 -10.36 49.94 44.36
CA MET A 1 -9.40 48.97 43.77
C MET A 1 -9.98 47.60 43.38
N GLY A 2 -10.99 47.03 44.08
CA GLY A 2 -11.42 45.62 43.85
C GLY A 2 -12.02 45.28 42.46
N ARG A 3 -12.90 46.12 41.91
CA ARG A 3 -13.65 45.82 40.67
C ARG A 3 -12.77 45.70 39.41
N MET A 4 -11.63 46.39 39.36
CA MET A 4 -10.70 46.34 38.23
C MET A 4 -9.90 45.04 38.19
N HIS A 5 -9.57 44.46 39.34
CA HIS A 5 -8.91 43.15 39.41
C HIS A 5 -9.88 42.03 39.02
N THR A 6 -11.14 42.12 39.44
CA THR A 6 -12.18 41.14 39.07
C THR A 6 -12.42 41.08 37.56
N ASN A 7 -12.52 42.24 36.88
CA ASN A 7 -12.68 42.27 35.42
C ASN A 7 -11.46 41.72 34.67
N ARG A 8 -10.24 41.98 35.16
CA ARG A 8 -9.02 41.45 34.55
C ARG A 8 -8.91 39.93 34.72
N ILE A 9 -9.37 39.40 35.84
CA ILE A 9 -9.45 37.95 36.09
C ILE A 9 -10.47 37.31 35.14
N TYR A 10 -11.67 37.88 34.98
CA TYR A 10 -12.67 37.35 34.05
C TYR A 10 -12.19 37.36 32.59
N LEU A 11 -11.53 38.43 32.16
CA LEU A 11 -10.96 38.51 30.81
C LEU A 11 -9.85 37.48 30.58
N PHE A 12 -8.99 37.27 31.58
CA PHE A 12 -7.94 36.26 31.50
C PHE A 12 -8.52 34.84 31.42
N VAL A 13 -9.52 34.52 32.25
CA VAL A 13 -10.21 33.22 32.22
C VAL A 13 -10.91 33.00 30.88
N ALA A 14 -11.62 34.02 30.35
CA ALA A 14 -12.27 33.93 29.05
C ALA A 14 -11.25 33.69 27.92
N PHE A 15 -10.11 34.37 27.95
CA PHE A 15 -9.04 34.17 26.96
C PHE A 15 -8.43 32.78 27.06
N LEU A 16 -8.23 32.26 28.28
CA LEU A 16 -7.69 30.93 28.52
C LEU A 16 -8.66 29.84 28.04
N LEU A 17 -9.96 30.00 28.30
CA LEU A 17 -11.00 29.10 27.79
C LEU A 17 -11.08 29.13 26.25
N LEU A 18 -10.99 30.31 25.64
CA LEU A 18 -10.95 30.46 24.18
C LEU A 18 -9.73 29.77 23.58
N ALA A 19 -8.55 29.94 24.18
CA ALA A 19 -7.31 29.31 23.72
C ALA A 19 -7.40 27.78 23.78
N VAL A 20 -7.95 27.22 24.88
CA VAL A 20 -8.18 25.78 25.01
C VAL A 20 -9.14 25.26 23.92
N PHE A 21 -10.22 26.00 23.64
CA PHE A 21 -11.17 25.63 22.60
C PHE A 21 -10.52 25.60 21.20
N VAL A 22 -9.71 26.61 20.88
CA VAL A 22 -8.99 26.69 19.59
C VAL A 22 -7.99 25.55 19.44
N VAL A 23 -7.21 25.24 20.49
CA VAL A 23 -6.25 24.13 20.46
C VAL A 23 -6.96 22.78 20.29
N ALA A 24 -8.09 22.57 20.96
CA ALA A 24 -8.89 21.36 20.81
C ALA A 24 -9.52 21.22 19.41
N ALA A 25 -9.92 22.33 18.78
CA ALA A 25 -10.51 22.34 17.44
C ALA A 25 -9.47 22.05 16.33
N CYS A 26 -8.19 22.37 16.56
CA CYS A 26 -7.10 22.08 15.63
C CYS A 26 -6.44 20.70 15.86
N ALA A 27 -6.83 19.97 16.91
CA ALA A 27 -6.36 18.61 17.11
C ALA A 27 -7.01 17.68 16.07
N PRO A 28 -6.25 16.98 15.22
CA PRO A 28 -6.82 16.02 14.29
C PRO A 28 -7.60 14.96 15.09
N ASN A 29 -8.89 14.79 14.80
CA ASN A 29 -9.68 13.73 15.40
C ASN A 29 -9.26 12.40 14.72
N PRO A 30 -8.53 11.51 15.41
CA PRO A 30 -8.07 10.26 14.81
C PRO A 30 -9.22 9.31 14.48
N ARG A 31 -10.45 9.62 14.92
CA ARG A 31 -11.68 8.89 14.61
C ARG A 31 -12.55 9.57 13.55
N ALA A 32 -12.19 10.77 13.09
CA ALA A 32 -12.90 11.35 11.97
C ALA A 32 -12.50 10.60 10.70
N GLN A 33 -13.48 10.16 9.89
CA GLN A 33 -13.24 9.72 8.52
C GLN A 33 -12.64 10.89 7.75
N LEU A 34 -11.31 10.91 7.63
CA LEU A 34 -10.62 12.02 6.98
C LEU A 34 -10.67 11.94 5.46
N ILE A 35 -10.90 10.75 4.87
CA ILE A 35 -10.90 10.55 3.41
C ILE A 35 -11.85 9.38 3.08
N SER A 36 -12.92 9.67 2.35
CA SER A 36 -13.99 8.77 1.86
C SER A 36 -15.12 8.40 2.86
N PRO A 37 -16.34 8.93 2.64
CA PRO A 37 -17.52 8.68 3.51
C PRO A 37 -17.93 7.20 3.66
N ASP A 38 -17.46 6.30 2.80
CA ASP A 38 -18.03 4.95 2.68
C ASP A 38 -17.05 3.80 2.91
N MET A 39 -15.79 4.04 3.30
CA MET A 39 -14.80 2.95 3.43
C MET A 39 -14.91 2.13 4.73
N VAL A 40 -15.60 2.65 5.75
CA VAL A 40 -15.87 1.91 6.98
C VAL A 40 -17.26 2.32 7.47
N PRO A 41 -18.29 1.44 7.44
CA PRO A 41 -19.54 1.74 8.10
C PRO A 41 -19.26 1.82 9.60
N GLU A 42 -19.22 3.03 10.15
CA GLU A 42 -19.15 3.24 11.58
C GLU A 42 -20.52 2.84 12.17
N VAL A 43 -20.68 1.55 12.44
CA VAL A 43 -21.87 1.02 13.11
C VAL A 43 -21.84 1.56 14.53
N LYS A 44 -22.68 2.56 14.82
CA LYS A 44 -22.82 3.16 16.14
C LYS A 44 -22.98 2.07 17.20
N GLY A 45 -22.03 1.99 18.13
CA GLY A 45 -22.03 1.04 19.25
C GLY A 45 -21.09 -0.15 19.09
N GLN A 46 -20.37 -0.29 17.97
CA GLN A 46 -19.30 -1.27 17.85
C GLN A 46 -17.96 -0.68 18.31
N ALA A 47 -17.23 -1.46 19.12
CA ALA A 47 -15.87 -1.11 19.51
C ALA A 47 -14.98 -1.09 18.27
N PHE A 48 -14.14 -0.07 18.14
CA PHE A 48 -13.10 -0.03 17.11
C PHE A 48 -12.18 -1.25 17.30
N VAL A 49 -12.23 -2.17 16.34
CA VAL A 49 -11.25 -3.26 16.23
C VAL A 49 -10.19 -2.76 15.26
N PRO A 50 -8.95 -2.51 15.72
CA PRO A 50 -7.87 -2.16 14.81
C PRO A 50 -7.71 -3.29 13.79
N PRO A 51 -7.55 -3.00 12.49
CA PRO A 51 -7.29 -4.03 11.51
C PRO A 51 -6.00 -4.76 11.91
N THR A 52 -6.03 -6.09 11.93
CA THR A 52 -4.80 -6.87 12.03
C THR A 52 -3.98 -6.62 10.77
N PRO A 53 -2.70 -6.25 10.87
CA PRO A 53 -1.86 -6.10 9.69
C PRO A 53 -1.87 -7.40 8.90
N THR A 54 -2.25 -7.32 7.63
CA THR A 54 -2.03 -8.45 6.70
C THR A 54 -0.53 -8.73 6.68
N PRO A 55 -0.09 -9.99 6.86
CA PRO A 55 1.31 -10.34 6.67
C PRO A 55 1.80 -9.83 5.32
N VAL A 56 2.99 -9.23 5.31
CA VAL A 56 3.61 -8.80 4.06
C VAL A 56 3.90 -10.07 3.26
N PRO A 57 3.35 -10.22 2.04
CA PRO A 57 3.69 -11.35 1.19
C PRO A 57 5.19 -11.28 0.87
N ASP A 58 5.85 -12.43 0.87
CA ASP A 58 7.30 -12.55 0.69
C ASP A 58 7.57 -13.86 -0.04
N ILE A 59 8.22 -13.76 -1.19
CA ILE A 59 8.46 -14.89 -2.08
C ILE A 59 9.40 -15.93 -1.45
N ASP A 60 10.26 -15.51 -0.52
CA ASP A 60 11.22 -16.40 0.15
C ASP A 60 10.53 -17.43 1.08
N ASN A 61 9.24 -17.24 1.38
CA ASN A 61 8.44 -18.18 2.17
C ASN A 61 7.78 -19.30 1.33
N LEU A 62 7.94 -19.29 0.00
CA LEU A 62 7.36 -20.29 -0.89
C LEU A 62 8.41 -21.33 -1.33
N SER A 63 7.98 -22.56 -1.54
CA SER A 63 8.78 -23.57 -2.25
C SER A 63 8.86 -23.28 -3.74
N GLU A 64 9.84 -23.85 -4.43
CA GLU A 64 9.98 -23.69 -5.88
C GLU A 64 8.75 -24.22 -6.64
N GLU A 65 8.17 -25.32 -6.16
CA GLU A 65 6.94 -25.87 -6.71
C GLU A 65 5.76 -24.90 -6.54
N GLU A 66 5.67 -24.19 -5.41
CA GLU A 66 4.64 -23.18 -5.17
C GLU A 66 4.86 -21.92 -6.03
N ILE A 67 6.11 -21.50 -6.23
CA ILE A 67 6.45 -20.35 -7.07
C ILE A 67 6.06 -20.59 -8.53
N TYR A 68 6.25 -21.82 -9.04
CA TYR A 68 6.05 -22.15 -10.46
C TYR A 68 4.73 -22.89 -10.77
N ALA A 69 3.89 -23.16 -9.76
CA ALA A 69 2.66 -23.93 -9.94
C ALA A 69 1.75 -23.34 -11.04
N GLY A 70 1.24 -24.21 -11.92
CA GLY A 70 0.26 -23.83 -12.95
C GLY A 70 0.84 -23.17 -14.21
N LEU A 71 2.16 -22.98 -14.30
CA LEU A 71 2.79 -22.53 -15.55
C LEU A 71 2.60 -23.52 -16.71
N PRO A 72 2.51 -23.03 -17.97
CA PRO A 72 2.60 -23.90 -19.14
C PRO A 72 3.88 -24.74 -19.13
N ALA A 73 3.81 -26.00 -19.54
CA ALA A 73 4.91 -26.96 -19.40
C ALA A 73 6.18 -26.54 -20.16
N ASP A 74 6.03 -25.89 -21.31
CA ASP A 74 7.12 -25.34 -22.12
C ASP A 74 7.81 -24.15 -21.42
N VAL A 75 7.05 -23.34 -20.68
CA VAL A 75 7.57 -22.22 -19.89
C VAL A 75 8.22 -22.71 -18.60
N ALA A 76 7.58 -23.66 -17.90
CA ALA A 76 8.10 -24.27 -16.68
C ALA A 76 9.47 -24.95 -16.91
N ALA A 77 9.69 -25.52 -18.11
CA ALA A 77 10.95 -26.14 -18.49
C ALA A 77 12.14 -25.16 -18.64
N LEU A 78 11.88 -23.84 -18.64
CA LEU A 78 12.91 -22.80 -18.76
C LEU A 78 13.50 -22.39 -17.40
N PHE A 79 13.01 -22.94 -16.29
CA PHE A 79 13.46 -22.60 -14.94
C PHE A 79 14.56 -23.52 -14.40
N PRO A 80 15.47 -23.01 -13.53
CA PRO A 80 15.57 -21.61 -13.12
C PRO A 80 16.12 -20.74 -14.26
N GLY A 81 15.49 -19.60 -14.51
CA GLY A 81 15.88 -18.69 -15.59
C GLY A 81 17.25 -18.03 -15.35
N ASP A 82 17.85 -17.48 -16.41
CA ASP A 82 19.08 -16.69 -16.33
C ASP A 82 18.76 -15.22 -16.06
N THR A 83 19.20 -14.71 -14.90
CA THR A 83 18.94 -13.33 -14.47
C THR A 83 19.63 -12.28 -15.34
N ALA A 84 20.84 -12.57 -15.84
CA ALA A 84 21.56 -11.66 -16.73
C ALA A 84 20.87 -11.58 -18.10
N ASN A 85 20.39 -12.72 -18.61
CA ASN A 85 19.54 -12.74 -19.79
C ASN A 85 18.20 -12.02 -19.54
N GLY A 86 17.62 -12.16 -18.35
CA GLY A 86 16.40 -11.46 -17.96
C GLY A 86 16.53 -9.93 -18.03
N GLU A 87 17.63 -9.37 -17.54
CA GLU A 87 17.92 -7.94 -17.66
C GLU A 87 18.06 -7.50 -19.13
N GLN A 88 18.74 -8.31 -19.96
CA GLN A 88 18.89 -8.03 -21.39
C GLN A 88 17.55 -8.09 -22.13
N VAL A 89 16.68 -9.03 -21.79
CA VAL A 89 15.31 -9.10 -22.34
C VAL A 89 14.50 -7.88 -21.92
N ALA A 90 14.53 -7.47 -20.64
CA ALA A 90 13.81 -6.29 -20.17
C ALA A 90 14.24 -5.01 -20.91
N ALA A 91 15.52 -4.89 -21.24
CA ALA A 91 16.05 -3.79 -22.05
C ALA A 91 15.62 -3.90 -23.52
N SER A 92 15.88 -5.05 -24.15
CA SER A 92 15.66 -5.23 -25.60
C SER A 92 14.19 -5.30 -26.00
N ALA A 93 13.31 -5.79 -25.12
CA ALA A 93 11.86 -5.78 -25.31
C ALA A 93 11.20 -4.43 -24.96
N GLY A 94 12.00 -3.43 -24.52
CA GLY A 94 11.53 -2.07 -24.26
C GLY A 94 10.80 -1.89 -22.92
N CYS A 95 10.80 -2.89 -22.03
CA CYS A 95 10.11 -2.84 -20.74
C CYS A 95 10.59 -1.66 -19.89
N ILE A 96 11.91 -1.43 -19.87
CA ILE A 96 12.54 -0.34 -19.10
C ILE A 96 12.27 1.06 -19.65
N GLY A 97 11.60 1.17 -20.81
CA GLY A 97 11.09 2.44 -21.33
C GLY A 97 9.95 2.99 -20.48
N CYS A 98 9.15 2.10 -19.88
CA CYS A 98 8.04 2.45 -19.02
C CYS A 98 8.28 2.11 -17.55
N HIS A 99 9.02 1.04 -17.25
CA HIS A 99 9.30 0.55 -15.90
C HIS A 99 10.72 0.90 -15.45
N ARG A 100 10.93 0.92 -14.13
CA ARG A 100 12.25 0.98 -13.51
C ARG A 100 12.55 -0.34 -12.81
N LEU A 101 13.82 -0.74 -12.83
CA LEU A 101 14.31 -1.93 -12.15
C LEU A 101 14.67 -1.64 -10.68
N ASP A 102 14.90 -0.37 -10.35
CA ASP A 102 15.10 0.13 -8.99
C ASP A 102 13.78 0.62 -8.38
N ASP A 103 13.75 0.90 -7.08
CA ASP A 103 12.53 1.35 -6.35
C ASP A 103 12.03 2.75 -6.76
N SER A 104 12.58 3.37 -7.82
CA SER A 104 12.14 4.69 -8.25
C SER A 104 10.82 4.60 -9.04
N ASN A 105 9.82 5.37 -8.60
CA ASN A 105 8.53 5.50 -9.29
C ASN A 105 8.47 6.77 -10.16
N THR A 106 9.54 7.07 -10.89
CA THR A 106 9.72 8.34 -11.61
C THR A 106 9.30 8.30 -13.08
N VAL A 107 8.59 7.24 -13.49
CA VAL A 107 8.25 6.95 -14.90
C VAL A 107 6.76 6.63 -15.09
N VAL A 108 6.40 6.26 -16.32
CA VAL A 108 5.02 5.99 -16.77
C VAL A 108 4.36 4.83 -16.01
N ALA A 109 5.13 3.80 -15.67
CA ALA A 109 4.62 2.60 -14.99
C ALA A 109 5.38 2.33 -13.68
N PRO A 110 4.82 1.55 -12.74
CA PRO A 110 5.47 1.28 -11.45
C PRO A 110 6.84 0.63 -11.60
N SER A 111 7.70 0.83 -10.61
CA SER A 111 8.92 0.04 -10.44
C SER A 111 8.63 -1.46 -10.34
N TRP A 112 9.61 -2.28 -10.73
CA TRP A 112 9.65 -3.72 -10.48
C TRP A 112 10.32 -4.11 -9.16
N GLY A 113 10.79 -3.14 -8.37
CA GLY A 113 11.29 -3.36 -7.01
C GLY A 113 10.22 -4.03 -6.14
N GLY A 114 10.57 -5.18 -5.52
CA GLY A 114 9.66 -5.97 -4.70
C GLY A 114 8.49 -6.61 -5.46
N VAL A 115 8.49 -6.61 -6.80
CA VAL A 115 7.34 -7.10 -7.56
C VAL A 115 7.08 -8.59 -7.34
N ALA A 116 8.15 -9.38 -7.12
CA ALA A 116 8.06 -10.81 -6.85
C ALA A 116 7.26 -11.10 -5.56
N ASP A 117 7.53 -10.36 -4.50
CA ASP A 117 6.80 -10.43 -3.23
C ASP A 117 5.33 -10.06 -3.43
N MET A 118 5.07 -8.96 -4.14
CA MET A 118 3.72 -8.50 -4.43
C MET A 118 2.89 -9.52 -5.21
N ALA A 119 3.53 -10.33 -6.07
CA ALA A 119 2.86 -11.36 -6.86
C ALA A 119 2.32 -12.52 -6.00
N VAL A 120 2.92 -12.80 -4.83
CA VAL A 120 2.53 -13.88 -3.91
C VAL A 120 1.05 -13.83 -3.50
N ALA A 121 0.52 -12.63 -3.28
CA ALA A 121 -0.86 -12.46 -2.82
C ALA A 121 -1.78 -11.84 -3.87
N ARG A 122 -1.34 -11.76 -5.13
CA ARG A 122 -2.00 -10.90 -6.10
C ARG A 122 -3.31 -11.46 -6.65
N VAL A 123 -3.37 -12.79 -6.81
CA VAL A 123 -4.57 -13.54 -7.21
C VAL A 123 -4.65 -14.80 -6.33
N ALA A 124 -5.80 -14.97 -5.67
CA ALA A 124 -5.97 -16.09 -4.73
C ALA A 124 -5.91 -17.43 -5.46
N GLY A 125 -4.97 -18.30 -5.05
CA GLY A 125 -4.79 -19.64 -5.61
C GLY A 125 -3.93 -19.70 -6.87
N GLU A 126 -3.42 -18.58 -7.38
CA GLU A 126 -2.42 -18.57 -8.45
C GLU A 126 -1.02 -18.41 -7.89
N SER A 127 -0.03 -19.00 -8.56
CA SER A 127 1.38 -18.83 -8.21
C SER A 127 1.90 -17.45 -8.67
N PRO A 128 2.96 -16.92 -8.02
CA PRO A 128 3.63 -15.71 -8.47
C PRO A 128 4.07 -15.78 -9.94
N ALA A 129 4.65 -16.89 -10.37
CA ALA A 129 5.17 -17.01 -11.73
C ALA A 129 4.04 -17.12 -12.77
N LEU A 130 2.94 -17.81 -12.46
CA LEU A 130 1.76 -17.84 -13.32
C LEU A 130 1.16 -16.44 -13.46
N TYR A 131 1.05 -15.70 -12.34
CA TYR A 131 0.58 -14.31 -12.36
C TYR A 131 1.43 -13.44 -13.28
N PHE A 132 2.77 -13.55 -13.22
CA PHE A 132 3.64 -12.81 -14.13
C PHE A 132 3.51 -13.24 -15.58
N TYR A 133 3.49 -14.55 -15.83
CA TYR A 133 3.33 -15.07 -17.19
C TYR A 133 2.05 -14.52 -17.84
N LEU A 134 0.93 -14.56 -17.12
CA LEU A 134 -0.34 -14.02 -17.59
C LEU A 134 -0.28 -12.49 -17.72
N SER A 135 0.30 -11.78 -16.76
CA SER A 135 0.42 -10.31 -16.82
C SER A 135 1.26 -9.82 -18.01
N ILE A 136 2.27 -10.59 -18.42
CA ILE A 136 3.14 -10.26 -19.56
C ILE A 136 2.51 -10.66 -20.89
N THR A 137 1.96 -11.87 -20.98
CA THR A 137 1.44 -12.42 -22.25
C THR A 137 -0.02 -12.05 -22.52
N GLN A 138 -0.77 -11.67 -21.48
CA GLN A 138 -2.18 -11.31 -21.49
C GLN A 138 -2.42 -10.13 -20.53
N PRO A 139 -1.93 -8.91 -20.83
CA PRO A 139 -1.94 -7.77 -19.89
C PRO A 139 -3.33 -7.32 -19.41
N ASN A 140 -4.41 -7.80 -20.04
CA ASN A 140 -5.79 -7.53 -19.63
C ASN A 140 -6.41 -8.67 -18.78
N ALA A 141 -5.64 -9.68 -18.34
CA ALA A 141 -6.17 -10.82 -17.61
C ALA A 141 -6.74 -10.48 -16.21
N PHE A 142 -6.36 -9.33 -15.63
CA PHE A 142 -6.66 -8.97 -14.24
C PHE A 142 -7.23 -7.55 -14.06
N VAL A 143 -7.79 -6.95 -15.13
CA VAL A 143 -8.35 -5.58 -15.16
C VAL A 143 -9.85 -5.57 -15.45
#